data_AF-A0A0B3RZT0-F1
#
_entry.id   AF-A0A0B3RZT0-F1
#
_cell.length_a   1.000
_cell.length_b   1.000
_cell.length_c   1.000
_cell.angle_alpha   90.00
_cell.angle_beta   90.00
_cell.angle_gamma   90.00
#
_symmetry.space_group_name_H-M   'P 1'
#
loop_
_entity.id
_entity.type
_entity.pdbx_description
1 polymer ?
#
loop_
_entity_poly.entity_id
_entity_poly.type
_entity_poly.pdbx_seq_one_letter_code
_entity_poly.pdbx_strand_id
1 'polypeptide(L)'
;MTDPSLHPLPKHTFHATQREADALVAESVDDERFRPLPNLPPANNAVRMIVGCWYASGTLALPRGWVRAVMVACRAAGAPHPNQKCLRWYRSKVQDCPAYFAGMRGVPRELLLQLEQDVEV
;
A
#
# COMPACT_ATOMS: atom_id res chain seq x y z
N MET A 1 22.61 -1.51 2.67
CA MET A 1 23.19 -0.30 2.06
C MET A 1 22.14 0.31 1.13
N THR A 2 21.74 1.56 1.34
CA THR A 2 20.79 2.26 0.46
C THR A 2 21.50 2.65 -0.84
N ASP A 3 20.92 2.28 -1.99
CA ASP A 3 21.37 2.71 -3.31
C ASP A 3 21.45 4.26 -3.36
N PRO A 4 22.62 4.85 -3.63
CA PRO A 4 22.84 6.31 -3.62
C PRO A 4 22.05 7.06 -4.69
N SER A 5 21.46 6.37 -5.68
CA SER A 5 20.57 6.97 -6.68
C SER A 5 19.15 7.24 -6.17
N LEU A 6 18.76 6.66 -5.02
CA LEU A 6 17.42 6.80 -4.48
C LEU A 6 17.32 8.02 -3.57
N HIS A 7 16.51 9.01 -3.99
CA HIS A 7 16.18 10.16 -3.15
C HIS A 7 15.75 9.73 -1.73
N PRO A 8 16.12 10.47 -0.67
CA PRO A 8 15.72 10.12 0.68
C PRO A 8 14.20 10.07 0.81
N LEU A 9 13.68 8.99 1.39
CA LEU A 9 12.24 8.88 1.68
C LEU A 9 11.83 9.95 2.70
N PRO A 10 10.59 10.47 2.63
CA PRO A 10 10.05 11.35 3.65
C PRO A 10 10.26 10.77 5.05
N LYS A 11 10.89 11.54 5.93
CA LYS A 11 11.07 11.21 7.34
C LYS A 11 9.93 11.87 8.12
N HIS A 12 8.77 11.23 8.12
CA HIS A 12 7.70 11.64 9.04
C HIS A 12 7.98 11.01 10.41
N THR A 13 8.02 11.82 11.46
CA THR A 13 8.40 11.42 12.83
C THR A 13 7.19 10.91 13.63
N PHE A 14 6.43 9.96 13.08
CA PHE A 14 5.28 9.36 13.78
C PHE A 14 5.72 8.26 14.76
N HIS A 15 6.62 8.58 15.69
CA HIS A 15 7.27 7.59 16.56
C HIS A 15 6.29 6.67 17.30
N ALA A 16 5.14 7.19 17.73
CA ALA A 16 4.15 6.42 18.48
C ALA A 16 3.43 5.34 17.63
N THR A 17 3.20 5.58 16.34
CA THR A 17 2.39 4.72 15.46
C THR A 17 3.18 4.10 14.32
N GLN A 18 4.45 4.49 14.14
CA GLN A 18 5.29 3.94 13.07
C GLN A 18 5.48 2.43 13.21
N ARG A 19 5.63 1.91 14.43
CA ARG A 19 5.76 0.46 14.66
C ARG A 19 4.51 -0.31 14.22
N GLU A 20 3.33 0.24 14.47
CA GLU A 20 2.06 -0.34 14.02
C GLU A 20 1.96 -0.31 12.49
N ALA A 21 2.32 0.82 11.88
CA ALA A 21 2.36 0.94 10.43
C ALA A 21 3.36 -0.02 9.76
N ASP A 22 4.54 -0.18 10.35
CA ASP A 22 5.56 -1.09 9.86
C ASP A 22 5.10 -2.56 9.99
N ALA A 23 4.47 -2.92 11.11
CA ALA A 23 3.91 -4.26 11.32
C ALA A 23 2.81 -4.59 10.32
N LEU A 24 1.84 -3.68 10.12
CA LEU A 24 0.75 -3.86 9.16
C LEU A 24 1.27 -4.05 7.73
N VAL A 25 2.25 -3.22 7.32
CA VAL A 25 2.85 -3.34 6.00
C VAL A 25 3.67 -4.62 5.88
N ALA A 26 4.39 -5.04 6.91
CA ALA A 26 5.13 -6.30 6.91
C ALA A 26 4.18 -7.51 6.71
N GLU A 27 3.10 -7.57 7.48
CA GLU A 27 2.07 -8.61 7.33
C GLU A 27 1.49 -8.64 5.91
N SER A 28 1.22 -7.46 5.34
CA SER A 28 0.75 -7.35 3.95
C SER A 28 1.79 -7.87 2.94
N VAL A 29 3.08 -7.61 3.16
CA VAL A 29 4.18 -8.02 2.27
C VAL A 29 4.47 -9.52 2.33
N ASP A 30 4.23 -10.14 3.48
CA ASP A 30 4.42 -11.58 3.69
C ASP A 30 3.45 -12.41 2.85
N ASP A 31 2.27 -11.86 2.53
CA ASP A 31 1.35 -12.43 1.56
C ASP A 31 1.79 -12.14 0.12
N GLU A 32 2.02 -13.21 -0.65
CA GLU A 32 2.49 -13.14 -2.03
C GLU A 32 1.55 -12.35 -2.96
N ARG A 33 0.24 -12.28 -2.62
CA ARG A 33 -0.74 -11.50 -3.39
C ARG A 33 -0.43 -10.02 -3.40
N PHE A 34 0.13 -9.48 -2.32
CA PHE A 34 0.34 -8.03 -2.15
C PHE A 34 1.80 -7.60 -2.16
N ARG A 35 2.75 -8.53 -1.98
CA ARG A 35 4.19 -8.26 -2.09
C ARG A 35 4.50 -7.36 -3.29
N PRO A 36 5.18 -6.20 -3.12
CA PRO A 36 5.49 -5.31 -4.22
C PRO A 36 6.29 -6.02 -5.32
N LEU A 37 5.94 -5.76 -6.58
CA LEU A 37 6.54 -6.44 -7.73
C LEU A 37 7.37 -5.46 -8.58
N PRO A 38 8.64 -5.78 -8.91
CA PRO A 38 9.51 -4.91 -9.71
C PRO A 38 9.02 -4.58 -11.11
N ASN A 39 8.30 -5.51 -11.73
CA ASN A 39 7.81 -5.40 -13.09
C ASN A 39 6.45 -4.69 -13.19
N LEU A 40 5.88 -4.22 -12.09
CA LEU A 40 4.61 -3.50 -12.06
C LEU A 40 4.82 -1.98 -12.01
N PRO A 41 3.93 -1.20 -12.65
CA PRO A 41 3.90 0.24 -12.46
C PRO A 41 3.70 0.62 -10.98
N PRO A 42 4.21 1.78 -10.53
CA PRO A 42 4.04 2.24 -9.15
C PRO A 42 2.58 2.27 -8.70
N ALA A 43 1.66 2.65 -9.60
CA ALA A 43 0.21 2.69 -9.34
C ALA A 43 -0.35 1.33 -8.89
N ASN A 44 0.02 0.26 -9.59
CA ASN A 44 -0.41 -1.09 -9.28
C ASN A 44 0.11 -1.53 -7.91
N ASN A 45 1.39 -1.27 -7.61
CA ASN A 45 1.96 -1.59 -6.31
C ASN A 45 1.31 -0.76 -5.18
N ALA A 46 0.95 0.49 -5.44
CA ALA A 46 0.16 1.29 -4.48
C ALA A 46 -1.16 0.60 -4.13
N VAL A 47 -1.98 0.27 -5.13
CA VAL A 47 -3.30 -0.31 -4.90
C VAL A 47 -3.18 -1.69 -4.25
N ARG A 48 -2.26 -2.54 -4.73
CA ARG A 48 -2.01 -3.87 -4.15
C ARG A 48 -1.65 -3.78 -2.67
N MET A 49 -0.74 -2.86 -2.30
CA MET A 49 -0.34 -2.68 -0.91
C MET A 49 -1.47 -2.12 -0.04
N ILE A 50 -2.28 -1.20 -0.56
CA ILE A 50 -3.42 -0.63 0.17
C ILE A 50 -4.49 -1.70 0.43
N VAL A 51 -4.82 -2.51 -0.59
CA VAL A 51 -5.75 -3.63 -0.45
C VAL A 51 -5.19 -4.67 0.51
N GLY A 52 -3.89 -4.96 0.45
CA GLY A 52 -3.24 -5.86 1.42
C GLY A 52 -3.34 -5.36 2.86
N CYS A 53 -3.12 -4.07 3.08
CA CYS A 53 -3.27 -3.48 4.42
C CYS A 53 -4.72 -3.55 4.92
N TRP A 54 -5.70 -3.30 4.04
CA TRP A 54 -7.11 -3.49 4.39
C TRP A 54 -7.42 -4.95 4.67
N TYR A 55 -6.90 -5.88 3.86
CA TYR A 55 -7.13 -7.31 4.04
C TYR A 55 -6.57 -7.82 5.39
N ALA A 56 -5.40 -7.32 5.80
CA ALA A 56 -4.79 -7.66 7.09
C ALA A 56 -5.51 -7.00 8.29
N SER A 57 -5.94 -5.74 8.17
CA SER A 57 -6.48 -4.97 9.31
C SER A 57 -8.01 -4.87 9.36
N GLY A 58 -8.71 -5.24 8.30
CA GLY A 58 -10.15 -5.03 8.13
C GLY A 58 -10.56 -3.57 7.91
N THR A 59 -9.61 -2.63 7.74
CA THR A 59 -9.94 -1.21 7.59
C THR A 59 -8.98 -0.46 6.68
N LEU A 60 -9.50 0.57 5.98
CA LEU A 60 -8.66 1.54 5.28
C LEU A 60 -8.22 2.69 6.19
N ALA A 61 -8.62 2.74 7.46
CA ALA A 61 -8.17 3.74 8.43
C ALA A 61 -6.71 3.49 8.89
N LEU A 62 -5.79 3.49 7.92
CA LEU A 62 -4.40 3.05 8.12
C LEU A 62 -3.64 3.95 9.13
N PRO A 63 -2.78 3.35 9.98
CA PRO A 63 -2.01 4.07 10.99
C PRO A 63 -1.09 5.11 10.38
N ARG A 64 -0.84 6.22 11.09
CA ARG A 64 0.12 7.23 10.64
C ARG A 64 1.50 6.58 10.45
N GLY A 65 2.18 6.90 9.35
CA GLY A 65 3.45 6.28 8.98
C GLY A 65 3.34 5.22 7.89
N TRP A 66 2.14 4.71 7.57
CA TRP A 66 1.92 3.68 6.55
C TRP A 66 2.51 4.03 5.18
N VAL A 67 2.42 5.31 4.76
CA VAL A 67 2.99 5.76 3.47
C VAL A 67 4.49 5.47 3.41
N ARG A 68 5.21 5.80 4.49
CA ARG A 68 6.64 5.56 4.56
C ARG A 68 6.93 4.06 4.56
N ALA A 69 6.20 3.29 5.37
CA ALA A 69 6.34 1.85 5.45
C ALA A 69 6.15 1.18 4.07
N VAL A 70 5.11 1.56 3.31
CA VAL A 70 4.89 1.07 1.93
C VAL A 70 6.04 1.44 1.01
N MET A 71 6.54 2.69 1.06
CA MET A 71 7.67 3.10 0.23
C MET A 71 8.96 2.33 0.57
N VAL A 72 9.19 2.02 1.85
CA VAL A 72 10.30 1.17 2.29
C VAL A 72 10.14 -0.26 1.80
N ALA A 73 8.94 -0.85 1.93
CA ALA A 73 8.64 -2.20 1.43
C ALA A 73 8.88 -2.32 -0.08
N CYS A 74 8.39 -1.35 -0.87
CA CYS A 74 8.66 -1.33 -2.31
C CYS A 74 10.16 -1.25 -2.61
N ARG A 75 10.93 -0.40 -1.91
CA ARG A 75 12.39 -0.34 -2.09
C ARG A 75 13.08 -1.66 -1.74
N ALA A 76 12.68 -2.29 -0.63
CA ALA A 76 13.22 -3.57 -0.20
C ALA A 76 12.97 -4.68 -1.22
N ALA A 77 11.81 -4.63 -1.91
CA ALA A 77 11.46 -5.55 -2.98
C ALA A 77 12.07 -5.20 -4.35
N GLY A 78 12.87 -4.12 -4.47
CA GLY A 78 13.35 -3.62 -5.77
C GLY A 78 12.24 -3.10 -6.68
N ALA A 79 11.09 -2.76 -6.11
CA ALA A 79 9.91 -2.31 -6.83
C ALA A 79 9.81 -0.79 -6.90
N PRO A 80 9.32 -0.24 -8.04
CA PRO A 80 9.10 1.19 -8.14
C PRO A 80 7.97 1.60 -7.17
N HIS A 81 8.23 2.61 -6.35
CA HIS A 81 7.28 3.10 -5.37
C HIS A 81 6.61 4.40 -5.85
N PRO A 82 5.30 4.58 -5.63
CA PRO A 82 4.66 5.86 -5.85
C PRO A 82 5.19 6.91 -4.86
N ASN A 83 4.97 8.18 -5.17
CA ASN A 83 5.21 9.25 -4.21
C ASN A 83 4.09 9.31 -3.14
N GLN A 84 4.33 10.06 -2.07
CA GLN A 84 3.39 10.20 -0.95
C GLN A 84 2.00 10.72 -1.38
N LYS A 85 1.95 11.67 -2.33
CA LYS A 85 0.67 12.25 -2.79
C LYS A 85 -0.16 11.18 -3.51
N CYS A 86 0.48 10.43 -4.40
CA CYS A 86 -0.13 9.31 -5.11
C CYS A 86 -0.67 8.27 -4.13
N LEU A 87 0.13 7.82 -3.15
CA LEU A 87 -0.31 6.82 -2.17
C LEU A 87 -1.59 7.23 -1.44
N ARG A 88 -1.64 8.47 -0.93
CA ARG A 88 -2.83 8.99 -0.23
C ARG A 88 -4.04 9.09 -1.16
N TRP A 89 -3.82 9.53 -2.39
CA TRP A 89 -4.88 9.60 -3.40
C TRP A 89 -5.44 8.20 -3.73
N TYR A 90 -4.57 7.21 -3.96
CA TYR A 90 -4.99 5.83 -4.20
C TYR A 90 -5.76 5.27 -3.02
N ARG A 91 -5.32 5.49 -1.77
CA ARG A 91 -6.06 5.03 -0.59
C ARG A 91 -7.45 5.65 -0.51
N SER A 92 -7.57 6.96 -0.78
CA SER A 92 -8.88 7.63 -0.84
C SER A 92 -9.75 7.03 -1.93
N LYS A 93 -9.21 6.85 -3.14
CA LYS A 93 -9.97 6.29 -4.26
C LYS A 93 -10.35 4.83 -4.06
N VAL A 94 -9.50 4.03 -3.42
CA VAL A 94 -9.86 2.65 -3.05
C VAL A 94 -11.01 2.66 -2.05
N GLN A 95 -11.04 3.60 -1.12
CA GLN A 95 -12.17 3.75 -0.19
C GLN A 95 -13.46 4.17 -0.91
N ASP A 96 -13.37 5.16 -1.81
CA ASP A 96 -14.56 5.77 -2.43
C ASP A 96 -15.14 4.94 -3.59
N CYS A 97 -14.28 4.25 -4.35
CA CYS A 97 -14.67 3.48 -5.53
C CYS A 97 -13.66 2.35 -5.80
N PRO A 98 -13.73 1.23 -5.06
CA PRO A 98 -12.77 0.12 -5.19
C PRO A 98 -12.78 -0.46 -6.60
N ALA A 99 -13.96 -0.60 -7.21
CA ALA A 99 -14.15 -1.15 -8.55
C ALA A 99 -13.38 -0.41 -9.65
N TYR A 100 -13.03 0.86 -9.45
CA TYR A 100 -12.19 1.65 -10.38
C TYR A 100 -10.87 0.95 -10.70
N PHE A 101 -10.35 0.14 -9.79
CA PHE A 101 -9.07 -0.56 -9.94
C PHE A 101 -9.17 -2.00 -10.46
N ALA A 102 -10.37 -2.49 -10.80
CA ALA A 102 -10.57 -3.88 -11.22
C ALA A 102 -9.78 -4.29 -12.48
N GLY A 103 -9.42 -3.34 -13.34
CA GLY A 103 -8.58 -3.56 -14.53
C GLY A 103 -7.07 -3.50 -14.27
N MET A 104 -6.62 -3.18 -13.05
CA MET A 104 -5.20 -3.07 -12.75
C MET A 104 -4.55 -4.45 -12.61
N ARG A 105 -3.49 -4.66 -13.40
CA ARG A 105 -2.67 -5.88 -13.33
C ARG A 105 -2.18 -6.17 -11.91
N GLY A 106 -2.43 -7.40 -11.44
CA GLY A 106 -1.97 -7.91 -10.14
C GLY A 106 -2.80 -7.47 -8.94
N VAL A 107 -3.86 -6.67 -9.13
CA VAL A 107 -4.80 -6.33 -8.04
C VAL A 107 -5.86 -7.43 -7.93
N PRO A 108 -6.06 -8.07 -6.76
CA PRO A 108 -7.08 -9.11 -6.60
C PRO A 108 -8.49 -8.53 -6.72
N ARG A 109 -9.18 -8.83 -7.82
CA ARG A 109 -10.52 -8.28 -8.11
C ARG A 109 -11.55 -8.68 -7.06
N GLU A 110 -11.49 -9.92 -6.57
CA GLU A 110 -12.40 -10.42 -5.54
C GLU A 110 -12.32 -9.59 -4.26
N LEU A 111 -11.11 -9.15 -3.88
CA LEU A 111 -10.91 -8.32 -2.70
C LEU A 111 -11.41 -6.88 -2.90
N LEU A 112 -11.34 -6.35 -4.12
CA LEU A 112 -11.96 -5.05 -4.41
C LEU A 112 -13.49 -5.11 -4.28
N LEU A 113 -14.11 -6.20 -4.74
CA LEU A 113 -15.55 -6.43 -4.59
C LEU A 113 -15.94 -6.57 -3.12
N GLN A 114 -15.15 -7.33 -2.34
CA GLN A 114 -15.38 -7.44 -0.89
C GLN A 114 -15.23 -6.09 -0.19
N LEU A 115 -14.21 -5.30 -0.54
CA LEU A 115 -14.01 -3.97 0.03
C LEU A 115 -15.19 -3.05 -0.27
N GLU A 116 -15.77 -3.12 -1.46
CA GLU A 116 -16.97 -2.36 -1.84
C GLU A 116 -18.18 -2.72 -0.98
N GLN A 117 -18.36 -4.00 -0.66
CA GLN A 117 -19.43 -4.48 0.22
C GLN A 117 -19.20 -4.05 1.68
N ASP A 118 -17.97 -4.03 2.16
CA ASP A 118 -17.62 -3.66 3.54
C ASP A 118 -17.72 -2.14 3.80
N VAL A 119 -17.75 -1.31 2.75
CA VAL A 119 -17.89 0.16 2.86
C VAL A 119 -19.37 0.58 2.99
N GLU A 120 -20.34 -0.32 2.74
CA GLU A 120 -21.77 -0.06 2.96
C GLU A 120 -22.19 -0.27 4.43
N VAL A 121 -21.86 0.68 5.32
CA VAL A 121 -22.53 0.87 6.63
C VAL A 121 -22.65 2.35 6.99
#